data_AF-A0A0S8IWH3-F1
#
_entry.id   AF-A0A0S8IWH3-F1
#
_cell.length_a   1.000
_cell.length_b   1.000
_cell.length_c   1.000
_cell.angle_alpha   90.00
_cell.angle_beta   90.00
_cell.angle_gamma   90.00
#
_symmetry.space_group_name_H-M   'P 1'
#
loop_
_entity.id
_entity.type
_entity.pdbx_description
1 polymer ?
#
loop_
_entity_poly.entity_id
_entity_poly.type
_entity_poly.pdbx_seq_one_letter_code
_entity_poly.pdbx_strand_id
1 'polypeptide(L)'
;MAKPADLIPEMQGRFPIRVELKDLTEDDFVRILLEPKNALTKQYTALMGTEGVKVKFEKSAVREVARVAAEVNSRTQNIGARRLHTVMERLFEEVSFEAPEMEGVSVKIDAAYVKQRLADIVKDEDLSRYIL
;
A
#
# COMPACT_ATOMS: atom_id res chain seq x y z
N MET A 1 19.51 -17.13 -12.22
CA MET A 1 18.47 -17.46 -11.22
C MET A 1 18.58 -18.94 -10.90
N ALA A 2 18.64 -19.28 -9.61
CA ALA A 2 18.58 -20.67 -9.16
C ALA A 2 17.14 -21.20 -9.28
N LYS A 3 16.99 -22.46 -9.64
CA LYS A 3 15.71 -23.19 -9.77
C LYS A 3 15.57 -24.19 -8.62
N PRO A 4 14.35 -24.63 -8.27
CA PRO A 4 14.14 -25.70 -7.29
C PRO A 4 14.90 -27.00 -7.62
N ALA A 5 15.20 -27.25 -8.90
CA ALA A 5 16.01 -28.38 -9.36
C ALA A 5 17.51 -28.27 -9.01
N ASP A 6 17.98 -27.07 -8.62
CA ASP A 6 19.37 -26.82 -8.22
C ASP A 6 19.61 -27.13 -6.72
N LEU A 7 18.55 -27.48 -5.97
CA LEU A 7 18.66 -27.94 -4.58
C LEU A 7 19.27 -29.35 -4.51
N ILE A 8 19.93 -29.70 -3.41
CA ILE A 8 20.44 -31.08 -3.22
C ILE A 8 19.28 -32.11 -3.21
N PRO A 9 19.50 -33.34 -3.70
CA PRO A 9 18.44 -34.34 -3.86
C PRO A 9 17.62 -34.61 -2.59
N GLU A 10 18.27 -34.62 -1.42
CA GLU A 10 17.64 -34.83 -0.12
C GLU A 10 16.65 -33.71 0.24
N MET A 11 16.97 -32.47 -0.15
CA MET A 11 16.08 -31.32 0.04
C MET A 11 14.92 -31.36 -0.93
N GLN A 12 15.15 -31.74 -2.19
CA GLN A 12 14.07 -31.87 -3.17
C GLN A 12 13.01 -32.88 -2.73
N GLY A 13 13.44 -34.02 -2.16
CA GLY A 13 12.54 -35.04 -1.62
C GLY A 13 11.74 -34.59 -0.39
N ARG A 14 12.22 -33.58 0.35
CA ARG A 14 11.54 -33.03 1.54
C ARG A 14 10.54 -31.91 1.22
N PHE A 15 10.43 -31.47 -0.03
CA PHE A 15 9.43 -30.51 -0.51
C PHE A 15 8.50 -31.12 -1.58
N PRO A 16 7.62 -32.08 -1.19
CA PRO A 16 6.76 -32.80 -2.12
C PRO A 16 5.62 -31.93 -2.68
N ILE A 17 5.17 -30.91 -1.95
CA ILE A 17 4.14 -29.98 -2.38
C ILE A 17 4.81 -28.79 -3.06
N ARG A 18 4.42 -28.52 -4.31
CA ARG A 18 4.90 -27.39 -5.09
C ARG A 18 3.73 -26.50 -5.47
N VAL A 19 3.90 -25.21 -5.29
CA VAL A 19 2.92 -24.20 -5.69
C VAL A 19 3.66 -22.97 -6.19
N GLU A 20 3.13 -22.35 -7.22
CA GLU A 20 3.62 -21.08 -7.76
C GLU A 20 2.57 -20.00 -7.46
N LEU A 21 3.02 -18.88 -6.92
CA LEU A 21 2.16 -17.73 -6.66
C LEU A 21 2.16 -16.84 -7.90
N LYS A 22 1.01 -16.26 -8.20
CA LYS A 22 0.87 -15.25 -9.25
C LYS A 22 1.27 -13.88 -8.71
N ASP A 23 1.76 -13.04 -9.60
CA ASP A 23 1.98 -11.63 -9.29
C ASP A 23 0.66 -10.93 -8.97
N LEU A 24 0.75 -9.93 -8.10
CA LEU A 24 -0.40 -9.13 -7.68
C LEU A 24 -0.70 -8.06 -8.72
N THR A 25 -1.99 -7.92 -9.03
CA THR A 25 -2.52 -6.88 -9.92
C THR A 25 -2.96 -5.63 -9.15
N GLU A 26 -3.25 -4.54 -9.86
CA GLU A 26 -3.87 -3.35 -9.25
C GLU A 26 -5.19 -3.68 -8.53
N ASP A 27 -6.01 -4.54 -9.13
CA ASP A 27 -7.27 -4.98 -8.50
C ASP A 27 -6.99 -5.79 -7.23
N ASP A 28 -5.94 -6.61 -7.19
CA ASP A 28 -5.54 -7.31 -5.96
C ASP A 28 -5.11 -6.34 -4.87
N PHE A 29 -4.46 -5.23 -5.21
CA PHE A 29 -4.13 -4.16 -4.24
C PHE A 29 -5.38 -3.50 -3.68
N VAL A 30 -6.40 -3.22 -4.51
CA VAL A 30 -7.70 -2.71 -4.02
C VAL A 30 -8.31 -3.68 -3.02
N ARG A 31 -8.27 -4.98 -3.32
CA ARG A 31 -8.78 -6.02 -2.42
C ARG A 31 -7.98 -6.07 -1.12
N ILE A 32 -6.66 -6.02 -1.18
CA ILE A 32 -5.77 -5.97 0.01
C ILE A 32 -6.07 -4.75 0.89
N LEU A 33 -6.43 -3.61 0.29
CA LEU A 33 -6.78 -2.39 1.02
C LEU A 33 -8.16 -2.45 1.69
N LEU A 34 -9.07 -3.36 1.31
CA LEU A 34 -10.46 -3.38 1.78
C LEU A 34 -10.90 -4.68 2.47
N GLU A 35 -10.58 -5.83 1.88
CA GLU A 35 -11.11 -7.14 2.28
C GLU A 35 -10.47 -7.68 3.56
N PRO A 36 -9.13 -7.68 3.73
CA PRO A 36 -8.49 -8.22 4.93
C PRO A 36 -9.07 -7.63 6.21
N LYS A 37 -9.19 -8.47 7.25
CA LYS A 37 -9.74 -8.07 8.56
C LYS A 37 -9.06 -6.81 9.10
N ASN A 38 -7.73 -6.77 8.97
CA ASN A 38 -6.89 -5.65 9.39
C ASN A 38 -6.24 -4.97 8.17
N ALA A 39 -7.03 -4.66 7.13
CA ALA A 39 -6.53 -3.92 5.97
C ALA A 39 -6.00 -2.52 6.35
N LEU A 40 -5.05 -1.99 5.59
CA LEU A 40 -4.40 -0.70 5.89
C LEU A 40 -5.41 0.44 6.07
N THR A 41 -6.44 0.52 5.22
CA THR A 41 -7.49 1.55 5.36
C THR A 41 -8.19 1.49 6.73
N LYS A 42 -8.44 0.28 7.25
CA LYS A 42 -9.05 0.06 8.56
C LYS A 42 -8.08 0.43 9.68
N GLN A 43 -6.81 0.09 9.52
CA GLN A 43 -5.76 0.46 10.49
C GLN A 43 -5.63 1.98 10.61
N TYR A 44 -5.46 2.70 9.49
CA TYR A 44 -5.34 4.17 9.51
C TYR A 44 -6.62 4.85 10.01
N THR A 45 -7.80 4.31 9.68
CA THR A 45 -9.07 4.83 10.23
C THR A 45 -9.12 4.68 11.75
N ALA A 46 -8.65 3.55 12.29
CA ALA A 46 -8.61 3.31 13.73
C ALA A 46 -7.54 4.15 14.43
N LEU A 47 -6.35 4.29 13.83
CA LEU A 47 -5.26 5.11 14.35
C LEU A 47 -5.67 6.59 14.42
N MET A 48 -6.22 7.16 13.34
CA MET A 48 -6.72 8.54 13.37
C MET A 48 -7.87 8.72 14.37
N GLY A 49 -8.65 7.65 14.58
CA GLY A 49 -9.70 7.63 15.59
C GLY A 49 -9.20 7.77 17.03
N THR A 50 -7.93 7.46 17.34
CA THR A 50 -7.37 7.68 18.69
C THR A 50 -7.20 9.16 19.00
N GLU A 51 -6.96 9.98 17.98
CA GLU A 51 -6.88 11.45 18.05
C GLU A 51 -8.26 12.12 17.84
N GLY A 52 -9.35 11.34 17.83
CA GLY A 52 -10.70 11.86 17.60
C GLY A 52 -11.00 12.27 16.15
N VAL A 53 -10.13 11.94 15.19
CA VAL A 53 -10.29 12.26 13.76
C VAL A 53 -11.04 11.13 13.03
N LYS A 54 -12.14 11.48 12.36
CA LYS A 54 -12.96 10.51 11.60
C LYS A 54 -12.57 10.45 10.14
N VAL A 55 -11.83 9.42 9.75
CA VAL A 55 -11.45 9.18 8.36
C VAL A 55 -12.51 8.37 7.62
N LYS A 56 -12.84 8.79 6.39
CA LYS A 56 -13.68 8.01 5.47
C LYS A 56 -13.01 7.89 4.11
N PHE A 57 -12.67 6.65 3.73
CA PHE A 57 -12.18 6.35 2.39
C PHE A 57 -13.34 6.16 1.42
N GLU A 58 -13.29 6.90 0.30
CA GLU A 58 -14.10 6.56 -0.86
C GLU A 58 -13.46 5.41 -1.67
N LYS A 59 -14.30 4.68 -2.41
CA LYS A 59 -13.81 3.67 -3.37
C LYS A 59 -12.86 4.27 -4.42
N SER A 60 -13.08 5.53 -4.77
CA SER A 60 -12.24 6.31 -5.69
C SER A 60 -10.82 6.47 -5.15
N ALA A 61 -10.66 6.81 -3.88
CA ALA A 61 -9.36 6.93 -3.22
C ALA A 61 -8.62 5.60 -3.16
N VAL A 62 -9.30 4.51 -2.78
CA VAL A 62 -8.67 3.19 -2.68
C VAL A 62 -8.11 2.74 -4.02
N ARG A 63 -8.87 2.93 -5.10
CA ARG A 63 -8.40 2.63 -6.45
C ARG A 63 -7.21 3.51 -6.85
N GLU A 64 -7.24 4.80 -6.51
CA GLU A 64 -6.13 5.70 -6.79
C GLU A 64 -4.85 5.30 -6.03
N VAL A 65 -4.95 4.91 -4.77
CA VAL A 65 -3.82 4.39 -3.98
C VAL A 65 -3.24 3.12 -4.61
N ALA A 66 -4.10 2.18 -5.01
CA ALA A 66 -3.69 0.96 -5.69
C ALA A 66 -2.96 1.25 -7.02
N ARG A 67 -3.52 2.16 -7.83
CA ARG A 67 -2.92 2.63 -9.09
C ARG A 67 -1.53 3.22 -8.87
N VAL A 68 -1.38 4.13 -7.90
CA VAL A 68 -0.09 4.75 -7.58
C VAL A 68 0.92 3.71 -7.12
N ALA A 69 0.53 2.77 -6.25
CA ALA A 69 1.43 1.70 -5.80
C ALA A 69 1.89 0.79 -6.96
N ALA A 70 0.99 0.45 -7.89
CA ALA A 70 1.32 -0.33 -9.08
C ALA A 70 2.26 0.45 -10.02
N GLU A 71 1.99 1.75 -10.23
CA GLU A 71 2.81 2.65 -11.05
C GLU A 71 4.24 2.76 -10.50
N VAL A 72 4.41 2.98 -9.19
CA VAL A 72 5.74 3.06 -8.56
C VAL A 72 6.46 1.72 -8.64
N ASN A 73 5.78 0.59 -8.43
CA ASN A 73 6.39 -0.74 -8.60
C ASN A 73 6.85 -0.99 -10.05
N SER A 74 6.17 -0.41 -11.05
CA SER A 74 6.53 -0.57 -12.46
C SER A 74 7.73 0.30 -12.90
N ARG A 75 7.90 1.48 -12.28
CA ARG A 75 8.99 2.41 -12.60
C ARG A 75 10.26 2.16 -11.79
N THR A 76 10.10 1.62 -10.59
CA THR A 76 11.20 1.36 -9.66
C THR A 76 11.35 -0.15 -9.41
N GLN A 77 11.79 -0.53 -8.21
CA GLN A 77 11.83 -1.93 -7.82
C GLN A 77 10.42 -2.41 -7.43
N ASN A 78 9.95 -3.47 -8.07
CA ASN A 78 8.72 -4.12 -7.66
C ASN A 78 8.90 -4.86 -6.32
N ILE A 79 8.29 -4.32 -5.27
CA ILE A 79 8.27 -4.91 -3.92
C ILE A 79 6.91 -5.53 -3.57
N GLY A 80 6.03 -5.66 -4.57
CA GLY A 80 4.68 -6.19 -4.43
C GLY A 80 3.79 -5.33 -3.54
N ALA A 81 2.93 -5.97 -2.75
CA ALA A 81 1.97 -5.31 -1.85
C ALA A 81 2.63 -4.45 -0.76
N ARG A 82 3.93 -4.64 -0.46
CA ARG A 82 4.63 -3.83 0.53
C ARG A 82 4.64 -2.35 0.18
N ARG A 83 4.58 -2.02 -1.12
CA ARG A 83 4.48 -0.63 -1.62
C ARG A 83 3.27 0.12 -1.06
N LEU A 84 2.18 -0.59 -0.74
CA LEU A 84 0.99 0.02 -0.15
C LEU A 84 1.26 0.66 1.21
N HIS A 85 2.24 0.17 1.99
CA HIS A 85 2.59 0.76 3.27
C HIS A 85 3.19 2.16 3.11
N THR A 86 4.23 2.28 2.28
CA THR A 86 4.93 3.56 2.10
C THR A 86 4.04 4.60 1.41
N VAL A 87 3.20 4.17 0.46
CA VAL A 87 2.18 5.03 -0.16
C VAL A 87 1.15 5.53 0.87
N MET A 88 0.67 4.65 1.75
CA MET A 88 -0.30 5.03 2.79
C MET A 88 0.31 5.96 3.85
N GLU A 89 1.55 5.72 4.25
CA GLU A 89 2.27 6.57 5.19
C GLU A 89 2.40 7.99 4.65
N ARG A 90 2.85 8.13 3.41
CA ARG A 90 2.97 9.44 2.75
C ARG A 90 1.62 10.12 2.52
N LEU A 91 0.56 9.35 2.27
CA LEU A 91 -0.80 9.89 2.15
C LEU A 91 -1.31 10.53 3.46
N PHE A 92 -0.92 9.96 4.60
CA PHE A 92 -1.39 10.37 5.93
C PHE A 92 -0.41 11.28 6.69
N GLU A 93 0.81 11.48 6.22
CA GLU A 93 1.86 12.23 6.92
C GLU A 93 1.39 13.57 7.49
N GLU A 94 0.81 14.45 6.66
CA GLU A 94 0.33 15.75 7.12
C GLU A 94 -0.87 15.65 8.06
N VAL A 95 -1.87 14.82 7.72
CA VAL A 95 -3.07 14.66 8.56
C VAL A 95 -2.71 14.04 9.91
N SER A 96 -1.75 13.12 9.95
CA SER A 96 -1.27 12.52 11.19
C SER A 96 -0.48 13.51 12.04
N PHE A 97 0.21 14.47 11.42
CA PHE A 97 0.91 15.53 12.12
C PHE A 97 -0.06 16.54 12.75
N GLU A 98 -1.11 16.92 12.00
CA GLU A 98 -2.14 17.85 12.45
C GLU A 98 -3.23 17.19 13.32
N ALA A 99 -3.30 15.85 13.36
CA ALA A 99 -4.36 15.10 14.02
C ALA A 99 -4.71 15.56 15.44
N PRO A 100 -3.76 15.88 16.34
CA PRO A 100 -4.08 16.34 17.70
C PRO A 100 -4.87 17.66 17.74
N GLU A 101 -4.74 18.50 16.72
CA GLU A 101 -5.47 19.77 16.60
C GLU A 101 -6.81 19.61 15.84
N MET A 102 -7.05 18.43 15.28
CA MET A 102 -8.21 18.12 14.43
C MET A 102 -9.29 17.29 15.16
N GLU A 103 -9.31 17.31 16.50
CA GLU A 103 -10.26 16.53 17.29
C GLU A 103 -11.72 16.83 16.85
N GLY A 104 -12.49 15.79 16.53
CA GLY A 104 -13.87 15.90 16.08
C GLY A 104 -14.06 16.22 14.59
N VAL A 105 -12.97 16.46 13.84
CA VAL A 105 -13.02 16.68 12.39
C VAL A 105 -13.22 15.35 11.65
N SER A 106 -13.96 15.40 10.54
CA SER A 106 -14.06 14.27 9.61
C SER A 106 -13.28 14.55 8.34
N VAL A 107 -12.28 13.70 8.07
CA VAL A 107 -11.45 13.76 6.86
C VAL A 107 -12.00 12.77 5.84
N LYS A 108 -12.38 13.30 4.68
CA LYS A 108 -12.84 12.49 3.55
C LYS A 108 -11.69 12.31 2.58
N ILE A 109 -11.29 11.05 2.35
CA ILE A 109 -10.23 10.69 1.42
C ILE A 109 -10.90 10.27 0.11
N ASP A 110 -10.78 11.10 -0.93
CA ASP A 110 -11.21 10.83 -2.30
C ASP A 110 -10.01 10.75 -3.26
N ALA A 111 -10.26 10.47 -4.54
CA ALA A 111 -9.19 10.38 -5.54
C ALA A 111 -8.44 11.71 -5.74
N ALA A 112 -9.07 12.87 -5.55
CA ALA A 112 -8.41 14.16 -5.70
C ALA A 112 -7.43 14.39 -4.55
N TYR A 113 -7.85 14.08 -3.32
CA TYR A 113 -6.98 14.11 -2.14
C TYR A 113 -5.74 13.23 -2.34
N VAL A 114 -5.93 11.97 -2.79
CA VAL A 114 -4.81 11.06 -3.05
C VAL A 114 -3.86 11.61 -4.12
N LYS A 115 -4.39 12.11 -5.25
CA LYS A 115 -3.58 12.70 -6.32
C LYS A 115 -2.78 13.89 -5.85
N GLN A 116 -3.37 14.77 -5.04
CA GLN A 116 -2.69 15.95 -4.53
C GLN A 116 -1.53 15.55 -3.61
N ARG A 117 -1.75 14.61 -2.68
CA ARG A 117 -0.74 14.18 -1.70
C ARG A 117 0.39 13.35 -2.31
N LEU A 118 0.12 12.62 -3.39
CA LEU A 118 1.09 11.72 -4.02
C LEU A 118 1.63 12.26 -5.36
N ALA A 119 1.31 13.50 -5.74
CA ALA A 119 1.68 14.09 -7.03
C ALA A 119 3.20 14.11 -7.27
N ASP A 120 3.97 14.47 -6.25
CA ASP A 120 5.41 14.66 -6.34
C ASP A 120 6.15 13.34 -6.45
N ILE A 121 5.62 12.31 -5.79
CA ILE A 121 6.15 10.95 -5.80
C ILE A 121 6.07 10.35 -7.20
N VAL A 122 4.90 10.43 -7.83
CA VAL A 122 4.68 9.82 -9.14
C VAL A 122 5.56 10.46 -10.22
N LYS A 123 5.96 11.73 -10.04
CA LYS A 123 6.75 12.47 -11.02
C LYS A 123 8.27 12.27 -10.90
N ASP A 124 8.76 11.85 -9.74
CA ASP A 124 10.20 11.82 -9.45
C ASP A 124 10.65 10.39 -9.08
N GLU A 125 11.35 9.74 -10.02
CA GLU A 125 11.87 8.38 -9.86
C GLU A 125 12.98 8.29 -8.81
N ASP A 126 13.78 9.35 -8.64
CA ASP A 126 14.82 9.41 -7.62
C ASP A 126 14.18 9.58 -6.25
N LEU A 127 13.21 10.49 -6.12
CA LEU A 127 12.45 10.68 -4.88
C LEU A 127 11.72 9.39 -4.48
N SER A 128 11.12 8.69 -5.46
CA SER A 128 10.44 7.40 -5.24
C SER A 128 11.39 6.31 -4.75
N ARG A 129 12.69 6.33 -5.09
CA ARG A 129 13.66 5.33 -4.60
C ARG A 129 14.09 5.56 -3.16
N TYR A 130 14.09 6.80 -2.68
CA TYR A 130 14.58 7.14 -1.34
C TYR A 130 13.45 7.31 -0.31
N ILE A 131 12.27 7.74 -0.75
CA ILE A 131 11.13 8.00 0.14
C ILE A 131 10.15 6.80 0.20
N LEU A 132 10.09 5.94 -0.83
CA LEU A 132 9.12 4.83 -0.90
C LEU A 132 9.71 3.44 -1.07
#